data_AF-A0A0B7MHF7-F1
#
_entry.id   AF-A0A0B7MHF7-F1
#
_cell.length_a   1.000
_cell.length_b   1.000
_cell.length_c   1.000
_cell.angle_alpha   90.00
_cell.angle_beta   90.00
_cell.angle_gamma   90.00
#
_symmetry.space_group_name_H-M   'P 1'
#
loop_
_entity.id
_entity.type
_entity.pdbx_description
1 polymer ?
#
loop_
_entity_poly.entity_id
_entity_poly.type
_entity_poly.pdbx_seq_one_letter_code
_entity_poly.pdbx_strand_id
1 'polypeptide(L)'
;MTVSFDKTSSKFSGGLSRLLWAVAALNIFDLISTYWLVSSYGTGIEFNPLMRSLFETSPVNAALFKLALLIFYLILIPFAARRNYTLAYRGTQFVVFIYFMAVVAHLVVYYQHGLLL
;
A
#
# COMPACT_ATOMS: atom_id res chain seq x y z
N MET A 1 18.98 -42.12 -6.28
CA MET A 1 18.90 -40.70 -6.66
C MET A 1 18.03 -39.98 -5.63
N THR A 2 18.65 -39.39 -4.63
CA THR A 2 17.98 -38.54 -3.64
C THR A 2 17.81 -37.16 -4.28
N VAL A 3 16.58 -36.85 -4.70
CA VAL A 3 16.24 -35.50 -5.18
C VAL A 3 16.36 -34.58 -3.98
N SER A 4 17.46 -33.82 -3.89
CA SER A 4 17.61 -32.78 -2.89
C SER A 4 16.56 -31.71 -3.20
N PHE A 5 15.49 -31.69 -2.41
CA PHE A 5 14.55 -30.59 -2.43
C PHE A 5 15.33 -29.33 -2.05
N ASP A 6 15.51 -28.50 -3.07
CA ASP A 6 16.33 -27.33 -3.08
C ASP A 6 15.90 -26.38 -1.95
N LYS A 7 16.83 -26.16 -1.01
CA LYS A 7 16.68 -25.32 0.19
C LYS A 7 16.59 -23.83 -0.16
N THR A 8 16.50 -23.48 -1.44
CA THR A 8 16.41 -22.12 -1.99
C THR A 8 14.96 -21.59 -2.03
N SER A 9 13.95 -22.46 -2.07
CA SER A 9 12.52 -22.08 -2.14
C SER A 9 12.05 -21.24 -0.94
N SER A 10 12.57 -21.51 0.26
CA SER A 10 12.11 -20.84 1.48
C SER A 10 12.65 -19.41 1.65
N LYS A 11 13.84 -19.11 1.09
CA LYS A 11 14.48 -17.78 1.21
C LYS A 11 13.80 -16.73 0.34
N PHE A 12 13.29 -17.10 -0.83
CA PHE A 12 12.54 -16.20 -1.70
C PHE A 12 11.14 -15.91 -1.15
N SER A 13 10.43 -16.89 -0.60
CA SER A 13 9.09 -16.67 -0.03
C SER A 13 9.06 -15.57 1.06
N GLY A 14 10.07 -15.54 1.94
CA GLY A 14 10.13 -14.60 3.07
C GLY A 14 10.33 -13.13 2.67
N GLY A 15 11.03 -12.86 1.57
CA GLY A 15 11.26 -11.48 1.11
C GLY A 15 10.00 -10.83 0.55
N LEU A 16 9.28 -11.55 -0.30
CA LEU A 16 8.05 -11.06 -0.92
C LEU A 16 6.95 -10.89 0.12
N SER A 17 6.79 -11.85 1.05
CA SER A 17 5.79 -11.75 2.11
C SER A 17 6.00 -10.53 3.01
N ARG A 18 7.26 -10.21 3.36
CA ARG A 18 7.60 -8.98 4.09
C ARG A 18 7.22 -7.72 3.31
N LEU A 19 7.46 -7.69 2.00
CA LEU A 19 7.06 -6.57 1.16
C LEU A 19 5.53 -6.43 1.09
N LEU A 20 4.79 -7.54 0.97
CA LEU A 20 3.32 -7.51 1.00
C LEU A 20 2.79 -6.98 2.33
N TRP A 21 3.38 -7.39 3.45
CA TRP A 21 3.08 -6.82 4.77
C TRP A 21 3.39 -5.32 4.84
N ALA A 22 4.52 -4.88 4.27
CA ALA A 22 4.85 -3.46 4.19
C ALA A 22 3.84 -2.69 3.35
N VAL A 23 3.44 -3.19 2.18
CA VAL A 23 2.39 -2.57 1.33
C VAL A 23 1.07 -2.47 2.09
N ALA A 24 0.69 -3.51 2.84
CA ALA A 24 -0.53 -3.50 3.64
C ALA A 24 -0.47 -2.45 4.75
N ALA A 25 0.62 -2.42 5.53
CA ALA A 25 0.82 -1.45 6.59
C ALA A 25 0.82 -0.02 6.06
N LEU A 26 1.52 0.24 4.95
CA LEU A 26 1.58 1.55 4.33
C LEU A 26 0.21 1.97 3.77
N ASN A 27 -0.55 1.07 3.15
CA ASN A 27 -1.91 1.37 2.69
C ASN A 27 -2.86 1.74 3.83
N ILE A 28 -2.78 1.00 4.94
CA ILE A 28 -3.62 1.27 6.12
C ILE A 28 -3.25 2.62 6.71
N PHE A 29 -1.95 2.91 6.87
CA PHE A 29 -1.49 4.21 7.33
C PHE A 29 -1.96 5.35 6.42
N ASP A 30 -1.82 5.17 5.10
CA ASP A 30 -2.24 6.14 4.09
C ASP A 30 -3.76 6.35 4.13
N LEU A 31 -4.55 5.29 4.33
CA LEU A 31 -6.00 5.41 4.49
C LEU A 31 -6.38 6.20 5.75
N ILE A 32 -5.79 5.87 6.90
CA ILE A 32 -6.07 6.56 8.17
C ILE A 32 -5.66 8.03 8.07
N SER A 33 -4.49 8.30 7.50
CA SER A 33 -3.96 9.65 7.33
C SER A 33 -4.84 10.50 6.43
N THR A 34 -5.20 9.98 5.25
CA THR A 34 -6.14 10.66 4.35
C THR A 34 -7.49 10.90 5.03
N TYR A 35 -8.06 9.89 5.71
CA TYR A 35 -9.35 10.05 6.36
C TYR A 35 -9.32 11.16 7.42
N TRP A 36 -8.26 11.21 8.22
CA TRP A 36 -8.10 12.22 9.26
C TRP A 36 -7.89 13.64 8.68
N LEU A 37 -7.06 13.77 7.63
CA LEU A 37 -6.86 15.04 6.93
C LEU A 37 -8.14 15.54 6.27
N VAL A 38 -8.86 14.66 5.56
CA VAL A 38 -10.13 15.00 4.90
C VAL A 38 -11.19 15.39 5.95
N SER A 39 -11.22 14.70 7.09
CA SER A 39 -12.12 15.06 8.19
C SER A 39 -11.81 16.43 8.82
N SER A 40 -10.55 16.85 8.80
CA SER A 40 -10.10 18.09 9.48
C SER A 40 -10.10 19.31 8.56
N TYR A 41 -9.80 19.11 7.26
CA TYR A 41 -9.56 20.20 6.30
C TYR A 41 -10.42 20.07 5.03
N GLY A 42 -11.25 19.04 4.92
CA GLY A 42 -12.09 18.78 3.76
C GLY A 42 -11.39 18.03 2.63
N THR A 43 -12.15 17.71 1.57
CA THR A 43 -11.69 16.88 0.44
C THR A 43 -10.66 17.56 -0.46
N GLY A 44 -10.45 18.88 -0.32
CA GLY A 44 -9.51 19.66 -1.12
C GLY A 44 -8.03 19.34 -0.87
N ILE A 45 -7.70 18.69 0.25
CA ILE A 45 -6.34 18.23 0.56
C ILE A 45 -5.96 16.96 -0.22
N GLU A 46 -6.94 16.18 -0.68
CA GLU A 46 -6.67 14.95 -1.42
C GLU A 46 -6.23 15.26 -2.86
N PHE A 47 -4.94 15.07 -3.13
CA PHE A 47 -4.35 15.31 -4.46
C PHE A 47 -4.78 14.28 -5.51
N ASN A 48 -5.26 13.11 -5.09
CA ASN A 48 -5.72 12.07 -5.99
C ASN A 48 -7.17 12.38 -6.44
N PRO A 49 -7.42 12.74 -7.71
CA PRO A 49 -8.73 13.16 -8.18
C PRO A 49 -9.78 12.02 -8.08
N LEU A 50 -9.36 10.76 -8.24
CA LEU A 50 -10.23 9.62 -8.09
C LEU A 50 -10.67 9.49 -6.62
N MET A 51 -9.70 9.48 -5.69
CA MET A 51 -10.02 9.41 -4.26
C MET A 51 -10.85 10.58 -3.79
N ARG A 52 -10.54 11.80 -4.25
CA ARG A 52 -11.33 12.99 -3.95
C ARG A 52 -12.80 12.80 -4.32
N SER A 53 -13.09 12.33 -5.54
CA SER A 53 -14.48 12.08 -5.97
C SER A 53 -15.19 11.01 -5.12
N LEU A 54 -14.45 9.98 -4.68
CA LEU A 54 -14.98 8.95 -3.78
C LEU A 54 -15.28 9.52 -2.38
N PHE A 55 -14.38 10.33 -1.83
CA PHE A 55 -14.60 10.99 -0.53
C PHE A 55 -15.75 12.00 -0.57
N GLU A 56 -15.92 12.73 -1.68
CA GLU A 56 -17.05 13.63 -1.90
C GLU A 56 -18.39 12.87 -1.95
N THR A 57 -18.40 11.65 -2.48
CA THR A 57 -19.60 10.80 -2.51
C THR A 57 -19.89 10.18 -1.14
N SER A 58 -18.90 9.52 -0.54
CA SER A 58 -19.00 8.94 0.80
C SER A 58 -17.60 8.51 1.29
N PRO A 59 -17.17 8.94 2.49
CA PRO A 59 -15.92 8.50 3.09
C PRO A 59 -15.80 6.98 3.23
N VAL A 60 -16.93 6.30 3.46
CA VAL A 60 -17.00 4.84 3.58
C VAL A 60 -16.71 4.17 2.23
N ASN A 61 -17.23 4.73 1.13
CA ASN A 61 -16.99 4.20 -0.21
C ASN A 61 -15.51 4.35 -0.62
N ALA A 62 -14.89 5.48 -0.28
CA ALA A 62 -13.46 5.70 -0.49
C ALA A 62 -12.60 4.66 0.27
N ALA A 63 -12.93 4.40 1.54
CA ALA A 63 -12.24 3.39 2.34
C ALA A 63 -12.42 1.98 1.79
N LEU A 64 -13.65 1.59 1.45
CA LEU A 64 -13.95 0.27 0.85
C LEU A 64 -13.22 0.06 -0.47
N PHE A 65 -13.19 1.09 -1.33
CA PHE A 65 -12.48 1.03 -2.60
C PHE A 65 -10.98 0.77 -2.41
N LYS A 66 -10.33 1.52 -1.49
CA LYS A 66 -8.90 1.35 -1.19
C LYS A 66 -8.60 -0.04 -0.62
N LEU A 67 -9.44 -0.51 0.30
CA LEU A 67 -9.31 -1.84 0.89
C LEU A 67 -9.53 -2.95 -0.14
N ALA A 68 -10.50 -2.80 -1.05
CA ALA A 68 -10.72 -3.75 -2.12
C ALA A 68 -9.50 -3.86 -3.06
N LEU A 69 -8.89 -2.72 -3.42
CA LEU A 69 -7.66 -2.70 -4.20
C LEU A 69 -6.49 -3.36 -3.46
N LEU A 70 -6.34 -3.10 -2.16
CA LEU A 70 -5.31 -3.76 -1.34
C LEU A 70 -5.51 -5.28 -1.30
N ILE A 71 -6.73 -5.76 -1.03
CA ILE A 71 -7.03 -7.19 -0.99
C ILE A 71 -6.74 -7.82 -2.37
N PHE A 72 -7.19 -7.17 -3.45
CA PHE A 72 -6.93 -7.64 -4.80
C PHE A 72 -5.43 -7.75 -5.09
N TYR A 73 -4.65 -6.73 -4.69
CA TYR A 73 -3.19 -6.73 -4.81
C TYR A 73 -2.54 -7.87 -4.02
N LEU A 74 -2.94 -8.06 -2.76
CA LEU A 74 -2.42 -9.11 -1.87
C LEU A 74 -2.71 -10.53 -2.39
N ILE A 75 -3.77 -10.71 -3.16
CA ILE A 75 -4.10 -11.99 -3.80
C ILE A 75 -3.32 -12.15 -5.11
N LEU A 76 -3.31 -11.12 -5.95
CA LEU A 76 -2.78 -11.19 -7.31
C LEU A 76 -1.25 -11.35 -7.33
N ILE A 77 -0.53 -10.69 -6.43
CA ILE A 77 0.93 -10.75 -6.40
C ILE A 77 1.47 -12.15 -6.07
N PRO A 78 0.97 -12.87 -5.05
CA PRO A 78 1.31 -14.29 -4.87
C PRO A 78 1.03 -15.16 -6.10
N PHE A 79 -0.08 -14.94 -6.80
CA PHE A 79 -0.37 -15.66 -8.05
C PHE A 79 0.64 -15.32 -9.15
N ALA A 80 0.97 -14.04 -9.33
CA ALA A 80 1.98 -13.59 -10.29
C ALA A 80 3.38 -14.12 -9.96
N ALA A 81 3.73 -14.18 -8.68
CA ALA A 81 5.01 -14.70 -8.20
C ALA A 81 5.21 -16.19 -8.50
N ARG A 82 4.12 -16.97 -8.64
CA ARG A 82 4.20 -18.37 -9.11
C ARG A 82 4.68 -18.49 -10.56
N ARG A 83 4.41 -17.48 -11.39
CA ARG A 83 4.87 -17.45 -12.80
C ARG A 83 6.23 -16.79 -12.94
N ASN A 84 6.45 -15.65 -12.28
CA ASN A 84 7.70 -14.92 -12.32
C ASN A 84 7.94 -14.19 -10.99
N TYR A 85 8.69 -14.85 -10.10
CA TYR A 85 9.00 -14.31 -8.78
C TYR A 85 9.77 -12.99 -8.85
N THR A 86 10.80 -12.89 -9.70
CA THR A 86 11.67 -11.70 -9.75
C THR A 86 10.88 -10.46 -10.17
N LEU A 87 9.97 -10.60 -11.14
CA LEU A 87 9.11 -9.50 -11.58
C LEU A 87 8.12 -9.11 -10.48
N ALA A 88 7.47 -10.07 -9.82
CA ALA A 88 6.56 -9.80 -8.70
C ALA A 88 7.27 -9.12 -7.51
N TYR A 89 8.49 -9.56 -7.18
CA TYR A 89 9.29 -8.99 -6.12
C TYR A 89 9.70 -7.55 -6.43
N ARG A 90 10.34 -7.31 -7.59
CA ARG A 90 10.76 -5.95 -8.00
C ARG A 90 9.58 -5.00 -8.17
N GLY A 91 8.46 -5.49 -8.73
CA GLY A 91 7.22 -4.73 -8.82
C GLY A 91 6.70 -4.34 -7.45
N THR A 92 6.71 -5.26 -6.48
CA THR A 92 6.28 -4.96 -5.12
C THR A 92 7.23 -3.98 -4.41
N GLN A 93 8.54 -4.05 -4.65
CA GLN A 93 9.48 -3.05 -4.13
C GLN A 93 9.15 -1.64 -4.66
N PHE A 94 8.84 -1.53 -5.96
CA PHE A 94 8.43 -0.26 -6.56
C PHE A 94 7.13 0.27 -5.95
N VAL A 95 6.14 -0.60 -5.71
CA VAL A 95 4.89 -0.22 -5.02
C VAL A 95 5.16 0.26 -3.60
N VAL A 96 6.00 -0.44 -2.82
CA VAL A 96 6.41 0.01 -1.48
C VAL A 96 7.06 1.39 -1.54
N PHE A 97 7.93 1.64 -2.53
CA PHE A 97 8.56 2.95 -2.70
C PHE A 97 7.53 4.06 -2.97
N ILE A 98 6.54 3.83 -3.83
CA ILE A 98 5.46 4.80 -4.09
C ILE A 98 4.68 5.11 -2.80
N TYR A 99 4.29 4.07 -2.06
CA TYR A 99 3.56 4.26 -0.81
C TYR A 99 4.40 4.95 0.26
N PHE A 100 5.70 4.69 0.30
CA PHE A 100 6.62 5.41 1.18
C PHE A 100 6.66 6.91 0.85
N MET A 101 6.70 7.27 -0.43
CA MET A 101 6.61 8.68 -0.86
C MET A 101 5.27 9.31 -0.45
N ALA A 102 4.16 8.57 -0.50
CA ALA A 102 2.87 9.05 0.00
C ALA A 102 2.90 9.30 1.52
N VAL A 103 3.53 8.42 2.31
CA VAL A 103 3.74 8.65 3.75
C VAL A 103 4.55 9.92 4.00
N VAL A 104 5.63 10.13 3.25
CA VAL A 104 6.42 11.36 3.37
C VAL A 104 5.58 12.60 3.05
N ALA A 105 4.72 12.54 2.04
CA ALA A 105 3.80 13.63 1.72
C ALA A 105 2.85 13.93 2.90
N HIS A 106 2.26 12.91 3.52
CA HIS A 106 1.44 13.09 4.73
C HIS A 106 2.22 13.72 5.88
N LEU A 107 3.45 13.27 6.12
CA LEU A 107 4.32 13.83 7.17
C LEU A 107 4.63 15.31 6.92
N VAL A 108 4.89 15.71 5.67
CA VAL A 108 5.10 17.11 5.30
C VAL A 108 3.85 17.93 5.59
N VAL A 109 2.67 17.42 5.24
CA VAL A 109 1.39 18.09 5.54
C VAL A 109 1.17 18.22 7.05
N TYR A 110 1.45 17.18 7.84
CA TYR A 110 1.37 17.23 9.30
C TYR A 110 2.32 18.25 9.91
N TYR A 111 3.55 18.33 9.39
CA TYR A 111 4.52 19.33 9.83
C TYR A 111 4.05 20.76 9.52
N GLN A 112 3.53 21.00 8.31
CA GLN A 112 3.00 22.31 7.90
C GLN A 112 1.80 22.76 8.74
N HIS A 113 1.01 21.81 9.24
CA HIS A 113 -0.15 22.08 10.07
C HIS A 113 0.12 22.01 11.59
N GLY A 114 1.38 21.80 12.00
CA GLY A 114 1.77 21.80 13.42
C GLY A 114 1.28 20.59 14.22
N LEU A 115 0.96 19.48 13.54
CA LEU A 115 0.37 18.27 14.14
C LEU A 115 1.41 17.26 14.64
N LEU A 116 2.70 17.55 14.43
CA LEU A 116 3.84 16.72 14.87
C LEU A 116 4.50 17.22 16.18
N LEU A 117 3.76 17.95 17.02
CA LEU A 117 4.21 18.46 18.32
C LEU A 117 3.96 17.47 19.47
#